data_AF-A0A101V637-F1
#
_entry.id   AF-A0A101V637-F1
#
_cell.length_a   1.000
_cell.length_b   1.000
_cell.length_c   1.000
_cell.angle_alpha   90.00
_cell.angle_beta   90.00
_cell.angle_gamma   90.00
#
_symmetry.space_group_name_H-M   'P 1'
#
loop_
_entity.id
_entity.type
_entity.pdbx_description
1 polymer ?
#
loop_
_entity_poly.entity_id
_entity_poly.type
_entity_poly.pdbx_seq_one_letter_code
_entity_poly.pdbx_strand_id
1 'polypeptide(L)'
;MWKVFKAEEVIDFAVEIEKNGQLFYQTLAEKLENKELSLVFADLADQESKHIVDFQKLLGSLKDAPLNESFPGEYQEYVKGLAENHVFTKGIDEAIGSIKEPIDGINMAIKFEQESILFFHELKELVSPGNMGVINNLY
;
A
#
# COMPACT_ATOMS: atom_id res chain seq x y z
N MET A 1 13.14 8.57 25.07
CA MET A 1 13.31 7.11 24.94
C MET A 1 12.75 6.76 23.58
N TRP A 2 13.60 6.46 22.60
CA TRP A 2 13.18 6.16 21.24
C TRP A 2 12.44 4.81 21.25
N LYS A 3 11.20 4.79 20.75
CA LYS A 3 10.49 3.54 20.49
C LYS A 3 11.11 2.93 19.26
N VAL A 4 11.77 1.78 19.41
CA VAL A 4 12.12 0.92 18.28
C VAL A 4 10.80 0.35 17.77
N PHE A 5 10.41 0.74 16.55
CA PHE A 5 9.22 0.22 15.87
C PHE A 5 9.50 -1.23 15.39
N LYS A 6 8.46 -2.06 15.39
CA LYS A 6 8.55 -3.46 14.93
C LYS A 6 8.19 -3.56 13.44
N ALA A 7 8.74 -4.56 12.73
CA ALA A 7 8.43 -4.82 11.31
C ALA A 7 6.91 -4.85 11.07
N GLU A 8 6.21 -5.41 12.06
CA GLU A 8 4.76 -5.55 12.14
C GLU A 8 4.03 -4.22 11.86
N GLU A 9 4.50 -3.11 12.44
CA GLU A 9 3.86 -1.81 12.31
C GLU A 9 4.01 -1.22 10.89
N VAL A 10 5.11 -1.53 10.17
CA VAL A 10 5.28 -1.09 8.78
C VAL A 10 4.44 -1.94 7.83
N ILE A 11 4.28 -3.23 8.12
CA ILE A 11 3.36 -4.10 7.36
C ILE A 11 1.90 -3.72 7.61
N ASP A 12 1.54 -3.28 8.82
CA ASP A 12 0.19 -2.76 9.08
C ASP A 12 -0.13 -1.54 8.20
N PHE A 13 0.83 -0.64 7.99
CA PHE A 13 0.69 0.46 7.03
C PHE A 13 0.52 -0.03 5.58
N ALA A 14 1.29 -1.03 5.17
CA ALA A 14 1.11 -1.65 3.85
C ALA A 14 -0.32 -2.16 3.65
N VAL A 15 -0.85 -2.90 4.64
CA VAL A 15 -2.23 -3.41 4.60
C VAL A 15 -3.26 -2.28 4.55
N GLU A 16 -3.02 -1.16 5.23
CA GLU A 16 -3.91 0.00 5.22
C GLU A 16 -3.90 0.71 3.85
N ILE A 17 -2.74 0.88 3.23
CA ILE A 17 -2.60 1.43 1.87
C ILE A 17 -3.43 0.62 0.88
N GLU A 18 -3.29 -0.70 0.85
CA GLU A 18 -4.01 -1.55 -0.11
C GLU A 18 -5.51 -1.58 0.15
N LYS A 19 -5.95 -1.53 1.41
CA LYS A 19 -7.39 -1.40 1.74
C LYS A 19 -7.97 -0.10 1.20
N ASN A 20 -7.21 0.99 1.29
CA ASN A 20 -7.62 2.27 0.74
C ASN A 20 -7.65 2.22 -0.79
N GLY A 21 -6.64 1.63 -1.44
CA GLY A 21 -6.65 1.37 -2.89
C GLY A 21 -7.87 0.56 -3.33
N GLN A 22 -8.15 -0.55 -2.65
CA GLN A 22 -9.30 -1.41 -2.90
C GLN A 22 -10.63 -0.62 -2.84
N LEU A 23 -10.84 0.14 -1.76
CA LEU A 23 -12.06 0.93 -1.59
C LEU A 23 -12.18 2.01 -2.69
N PHE A 24 -11.07 2.67 -3.03
CA PHE A 24 -11.02 3.67 -4.08
C PHE A 24 -11.42 3.09 -5.44
N TYR A 25 -10.82 1.96 -5.82
CA TYR A 25 -11.09 1.30 -7.10
C TYR A 25 -12.50 0.70 -7.18
N GLN A 26 -13.00 0.09 -6.10
CA GLN A 26 -14.40 -0.37 -6.04
C GLN A 26 -15.37 0.80 -6.25
N THR A 27 -15.12 1.92 -5.59
CA THR A 27 -15.97 3.11 -5.71
C THR A 27 -15.94 3.68 -7.13
N LEU A 28 -14.78 3.71 -7.77
CA LEU A 28 -14.66 4.14 -9.17
C LEU A 28 -15.37 3.20 -10.15
N ALA A 29 -15.24 1.90 -9.94
CA ALA A 29 -15.91 0.90 -10.77
C ALA A 29 -17.43 1.04 -10.74
N GLU A 30 -18.01 1.42 -9.60
CA GLU A 30 -19.45 1.65 -9.42
C GLU A 30 -19.92 3.01 -9.96
N LYS A 31 -19.09 4.06 -9.86
CA LYS A 31 -19.48 5.43 -10.24
C LYS A 31 -19.38 5.71 -11.73
N LEU A 32 -18.50 5.03 -12.47
CA LEU A 32 -18.23 5.33 -13.87
C LEU A 32 -19.25 4.67 -14.80
N GLU A 33 -19.86 5.46 -15.68
CA GLU A 33 -20.78 4.96 -16.72
C GLU A 33 -20.06 4.17 -17.82
N ASN A 34 -18.76 4.42 -18.02
CA ASN A 34 -17.95 3.72 -19.02
C ASN A 34 -17.63 2.29 -18.56
N LYS A 35 -18.20 1.30 -19.24
CA LYS A 35 -18.03 -0.12 -18.94
C LYS A 35 -16.59 -0.62 -19.00
N GLU A 36 -15.78 -0.13 -19.94
CA GLU A 36 -14.39 -0.57 -20.08
C GLU A 36 -13.57 -0.07 -18.88
N LEU A 37 -13.75 1.19 -18.49
CA LEU A 37 -13.08 1.75 -17.31
C LEU A 37 -13.57 1.09 -16.01
N SER A 38 -14.87 0.83 -15.89
CA SER A 38 -15.44 0.11 -14.75
C SER A 38 -14.79 -1.27 -14.58
N LEU A 39 -14.58 -2.01 -15.67
CA LEU A 39 -13.89 -3.30 -15.64
C LEU A 39 -12.42 -3.17 -15.22
N VAL A 40 -11.71 -2.13 -15.69
CA VAL A 40 -10.32 -1.89 -15.29
C VAL A 40 -10.22 -1.61 -13.79
N PHE A 41 -11.07 -0.74 -13.24
CA PHE A 41 -11.05 -0.46 -11.80
C PHE A 41 -11.51 -1.64 -10.96
N ALA A 42 -12.45 -2.46 -11.44
CA ALA A 42 -12.81 -3.70 -10.76
C ALA A 42 -11.63 -4.68 -10.69
N ASP A 43 -10.87 -4.84 -11.78
CA ASP A 43 -9.67 -5.68 -11.79
C ASP A 43 -8.59 -5.15 -10.84
N LEU A 44 -8.36 -3.82 -10.80
CA LEU A 44 -7.43 -3.21 -9.85
C LEU A 44 -7.85 -3.47 -8.39
N ALA A 45 -9.14 -3.33 -8.06
CA ALA A 45 -9.65 -3.67 -6.72
C ALA A 45 -9.41 -5.15 -6.34
N ASP A 46 -9.54 -6.07 -7.31
CA ASP A 46 -9.26 -7.48 -7.11
C ASP A 46 -7.76 -7.75 -6.92
N GLN A 47 -6.88 -6.96 -7.55
CA GLN A 47 -5.44 -7.01 -7.32
C GLN A 47 -5.08 -6.55 -5.90
N GLU A 48 -5.62 -5.41 -5.46
CA GLU A 48 -5.45 -4.91 -4.09
C GLU A 48 -5.90 -5.92 -3.03
N SER A 49 -7.00 -6.63 -3.30
CA SER A 49 -7.49 -7.72 -2.44
C SER A 49 -6.45 -8.83 -2.25
N LYS A 50 -5.66 -9.15 -3.29
CA LYS A 50 -4.59 -10.15 -3.22
C LYS A 50 -3.40 -9.60 -2.44
N HIS A 51 -3.00 -8.36 -2.67
CA HIS A 51 -1.90 -7.72 -1.94
C HIS A 51 -2.18 -7.67 -0.44
N ILE A 52 -3.40 -7.30 -0.02
CA ILE A 52 -3.84 -7.34 1.39
C ILE A 52 -3.60 -8.72 2.00
N VAL A 53 -4.03 -9.79 1.32
CA VAL A 53 -3.89 -11.16 1.80
C VAL A 53 -2.42 -11.54 1.93
N ASP A 54 -1.58 -11.14 0.98
CA ASP A 54 -0.16 -11.47 0.98
C ASP A 54 0.62 -10.68 2.03
N PHE A 55 0.33 -9.40 2.26
CA PHE A 55 0.86 -8.64 3.39
C PHE A 55 0.42 -9.20 4.74
N GLN A 56 -0.82 -9.65 4.88
CA GLN A 56 -1.29 -10.32 6.10
C GLN A 56 -0.57 -11.64 6.37
N LYS A 57 -0.28 -12.43 5.34
CA LYS A 57 0.56 -13.64 5.46
C LYS A 57 1.98 -13.27 5.88
N LEU A 58 2.55 -12.22 5.29
CA LEU A 58 3.86 -11.70 5.65
C LEU A 58 3.90 -11.29 7.13
N LEU A 59 2.93 -10.51 7.60
CA LEU A 59 2.77 -10.16 9.02
C LEU A 59 2.71 -11.41 9.92
N GLY A 60 1.96 -12.43 9.50
CA GLY A 60 1.89 -13.72 10.20
C GLY A 60 3.22 -14.46 10.30
N SER A 61 4.06 -14.39 9.27
CA SER A 61 5.41 -14.98 9.24
C SER A 61 6.48 -14.17 9.97
N LEU A 62 6.25 -12.87 10.17
CA LEU A 62 7.14 -11.96 10.87
C LEU A 62 6.96 -12.00 12.40
N LYS A 63 5.83 -12.52 12.89
CA LYS A 63 5.71 -12.95 14.29
C LYS A 63 6.80 -13.99 14.53
N ASP A 64 7.79 -13.62 15.33
CA ASP A 64 8.98 -14.39 15.73
C ASP A 64 10.29 -14.15 14.92
N ALA A 65 10.31 -13.26 13.92
CA ALA A 65 11.55 -12.91 13.20
C ALA A 65 12.13 -11.55 13.66
N PRO A 66 13.41 -11.47 14.08
CA PRO A 66 14.02 -10.18 14.40
C PRO A 66 14.12 -9.32 13.14
N LEU A 67 13.76 -8.04 13.28
CA LEU A 67 14.11 -7.02 12.29
C LEU A 67 15.62 -7.04 12.07
N ASN A 68 16.06 -6.68 10.86
CA ASN A 68 17.48 -6.43 10.63
C ASN A 68 17.92 -5.28 11.55
N GLU A 69 18.69 -5.58 12.60
CA GLU A 69 19.16 -4.61 13.60
C GLU A 69 20.09 -3.54 13.02
N SER A 70 20.42 -3.63 11.73
CA SER A 70 21.38 -2.78 11.05
C SER A 70 20.81 -1.45 10.52
N PHE A 71 19.52 -1.17 10.68
CA PHE A 71 18.91 0.07 10.19
C PHE A 71 18.89 1.19 11.24
N PRO A 72 19.44 2.38 10.95
CA PRO A 72 19.30 3.56 11.80
C PRO A 72 17.82 3.94 11.94
N GLY A 73 17.41 4.45 13.10
CA GLY A 73 16.03 4.90 13.32
C GLY A 73 15.56 5.97 12.31
N GLU A 74 16.48 6.73 11.72
CA GLU A 74 16.16 7.71 10.66
C GLU A 74 15.61 7.07 9.38
N TYR A 75 16.09 5.88 9.00
CA TYR A 75 15.57 5.17 7.83
C TYR A 75 14.18 4.60 8.08
N GLN A 76 13.92 4.14 9.30
CA GLN A 76 12.58 3.70 9.71
C GLN A 76 11.57 4.86 9.69
N GLU A 77 11.95 6.03 10.22
CA GLU A 77 11.11 7.23 10.16
C GLU A 77 10.88 7.71 8.72
N TYR A 78 11.86 7.53 7.82
CA TYR A 78 11.67 7.81 6.40
C TYR A 78 10.59 6.91 5.77
N VAL A 79 10.68 5.58 5.96
CA VAL A 79 9.69 4.64 5.40
C VAL A 79 8.31 4.86 6.01
N LYS A 80 8.24 5.16 7.30
CA LYS A 80 6.98 5.57 7.94
C LYS A 80 6.42 6.86 7.33
N GLY A 81 7.28 7.83 7.07
CA GLY A 81 6.89 9.06 6.39
C GLY A 81 6.29 8.81 5.01
N LEU A 82 6.79 7.84 4.25
CA LEU A 82 6.19 7.44 2.97
C LEU A 82 4.76 6.92 3.16
N ALA A 83 4.54 6.02 4.14
CA ALA A 83 3.20 5.51 4.44
C ALA A 83 2.22 6.61 4.91
N GLU A 84 2.67 7.47 5.84
CA GLU A 84 1.82 8.53 6.41
C GLU A 84 1.44 9.62 5.41
N ASN A 85 2.24 9.81 4.37
CA ASN A 85 2.02 10.81 3.31
C ASN A 85 1.49 10.21 2.00
N HIS A 86 1.24 8.90 1.96
CA HIS A 86 0.64 8.22 0.82
C HIS A 86 -0.75 8.80 0.53
N VAL A 87 -1.08 8.92 -0.75
CA VAL A 87 -2.22 9.70 -1.28
C VAL A 87 -3.57 9.39 -0.63
N PHE A 88 -3.80 8.17 -0.10
CA PHE A 88 -5.07 7.81 0.53
C PHE A 88 -5.05 7.62 2.04
N THR A 89 -3.90 7.74 2.72
CA THR A 89 -3.80 7.48 4.16
C THR A 89 -4.63 8.45 5.02
N LYS A 90 -4.97 9.65 4.52
CA LYS A 90 -5.71 10.66 5.29
C LYS A 90 -6.91 11.30 4.60
N GLY A 91 -7.34 10.80 3.44
CA GLY A 91 -8.30 11.55 2.62
C GLY A 91 -8.98 10.76 1.52
N ILE A 92 -9.23 9.46 1.70
CA ILE A 92 -9.89 8.65 0.67
C ILE A 92 -11.27 9.20 0.28
N ASP A 93 -12.09 9.67 1.23
CA ASP A 93 -13.39 10.26 0.94
C ASP A 93 -13.26 11.57 0.12
N GLU A 94 -12.25 12.38 0.44
CA GLU A 94 -11.95 13.62 -0.28
C GLU A 94 -11.44 13.33 -1.69
N ALA A 95 -10.56 12.34 -1.83
CA ALA A 95 -10.06 11.83 -3.10
C ALA A 95 -11.22 11.36 -3.99
N ILE A 96 -12.10 10.50 -3.46
CA ILE A 96 -13.31 10.01 -4.13
C ILE A 96 -14.26 11.16 -4.50
N GLY A 97 -14.41 12.16 -3.63
CA GLY A 97 -15.26 13.34 -3.86
C GLY A 97 -14.70 14.32 -4.89
N SER A 98 -13.40 14.29 -5.13
CA SER A 98 -12.72 15.19 -6.08
C SER A 98 -12.81 14.74 -7.54
N ILE A 99 -13.18 13.48 -7.80
CA ILE A 99 -13.29 12.91 -9.14
C ILE A 99 -14.52 13.48 -9.85
N LYS A 100 -14.30 14.21 -10.95
CA LYS A 100 -15.36 14.81 -11.76
C LYS A 100 -15.47 14.13 -13.12
N GLU A 101 -14.32 13.80 -13.68
CA GLU A 101 -14.19 13.16 -14.98
C GLU A 101 -13.44 11.82 -14.82
N PRO A 102 -13.64 10.84 -15.72
CA PRO A 102 -12.93 9.57 -15.66
C PRO A 102 -11.39 9.73 -15.62
N ILE A 103 -10.87 10.77 -16.27
CA ILE A 103 -9.43 11.06 -16.29
C ILE A 103 -8.87 11.44 -14.91
N ASP A 104 -9.69 12.02 -14.02
CA ASP A 104 -9.27 12.35 -12.65
C ASP A 104 -8.99 11.06 -11.86
N GLY A 105 -9.88 10.07 -12.00
CA GLY A 105 -9.73 8.75 -11.38
C GLY A 105 -8.49 8.01 -11.89
N ILE A 106 -8.22 8.08 -13.20
CA ILE A 106 -7.03 7.44 -13.81
C ILE A 106 -5.74 8.10 -13.29
N ASN A 107 -5.66 9.43 -13.30
CA ASN A 107 -4.47 10.14 -12.83
C ASN A 107 -4.18 9.86 -11.36
N MET A 108 -5.23 9.74 -10.55
CA MET A 108 -5.12 9.44 -9.13
C MET A 108 -4.71 7.98 -8.88
N ALA A 109 -5.25 7.05 -9.68
CA ALA A 109 -4.82 5.65 -9.67
C ALA A 109 -3.33 5.52 -10.00
N ILE A 110 -2.84 6.20 -11.04
CA ILE A 110 -1.41 6.20 -11.40
C ILE A 110 -0.56 6.73 -10.24
N LYS A 111 -0.98 7.83 -9.61
CA LYS A 111 -0.26 8.40 -8.48
C LYS A 111 -0.23 7.44 -7.28
N PHE A 112 -1.38 6.81 -6.96
CA PHE A 112 -1.49 5.81 -5.91
C PHE A 112 -0.49 4.68 -6.12
N GLU A 113 -0.51 4.05 -7.30
CA GLU A 113 0.38 2.94 -7.63
C GLU A 113 1.86 3.33 -7.59
N GLN A 114 2.21 4.53 -8.07
CA GLN A 114 3.58 5.03 -8.00
C GLN A 114 4.08 5.20 -6.56
N GLU A 115 3.24 5.74 -5.67
CA GLU A 115 3.58 5.90 -4.25
C GLU A 115 3.61 4.56 -3.52
N SER A 116 2.72 3.62 -3.87
CA SER A 116 2.71 2.25 -3.33
C SER A 116 4.00 1.50 -3.71
N ILE A 117 4.37 1.52 -5.00
CA ILE A 117 5.62 0.90 -5.48
C ILE A 117 6.85 1.48 -4.76
N LEU A 118 6.92 2.80 -4.58
CA LEU A 118 8.02 3.44 -3.85
C LEU A 118 8.07 2.95 -2.39
N PHE A 119 6.93 2.94 -1.71
CA PHE A 119 6.85 2.45 -0.33
C PHE A 119 7.29 1.00 -0.20
N PHE A 120 6.83 0.11 -1.10
CA PHE A 120 7.19 -1.31 -1.07
C PHE A 120 8.64 -1.58 -1.45
N HIS A 121 9.22 -0.76 -2.33
CA HIS A 121 10.67 -0.79 -2.60
C HIS A 121 11.48 -0.54 -1.33
N GLU A 122 11.14 0.49 -0.57
CA GLU A 122 11.84 0.81 0.68
C GLU A 122 11.56 -0.22 1.79
N LEU A 123 10.34 -0.78 1.82
CA LEU A 123 9.98 -1.85 2.74
C LEU A 123 10.85 -3.10 2.55
N LYS A 124 11.23 -3.41 1.31
CA LYS A 124 12.09 -4.55 0.97
C LYS A 124 13.45 -4.45 1.63
N GLU A 125 14.01 -3.25 1.71
CA GLU A 125 15.29 -3.03 2.38
C GLU A 125 15.16 -3.27 3.89
N LEU A 126 14.03 -2.93 4.51
CA LEU A 126 13.81 -3.11 5.96
C LEU A 126 13.64 -4.56 6.42
N VAL A 127 13.21 -5.48 5.56
CA VAL A 127 13.02 -6.88 5.93
C VAL A 127 14.28 -7.73 5.78
N SER A 128 14.43 -8.73 6.64
CA SER A 128 15.55 -9.67 6.57
C SER A 128 15.57 -10.45 5.23
N PRO A 129 16.75 -10.89 4.74
CA PRO A 129 16.88 -11.64 3.49
C PRO A 129 15.99 -12.88 3.35
N GLY A 130 15.66 -13.54 4.46
CA GLY A 130 14.76 -14.70 4.47
C GLY A 130 13.31 -14.37 4.06
N ASN A 131 12.90 -13.10 4.19
CA ASN A 131 11.54 -12.64 3.92
C ASN A 131 11.42 -11.83 2.62
N MET A 132 12.55 -11.51 1.95
CA MET A 132 12.55 -10.79 0.67
C MET A 132 11.78 -11.52 -0.44
N GLY A 133 11.74 -12.86 -0.40
CA GLY A 133 11.03 -13.66 -1.40
C GLY A 133 9.51 -13.44 -1.41
N VAL A 134 8.94 -13.04 -0.27
CA VAL A 134 7.50 -12.72 -0.17
C VAL A 134 7.22 -11.33 -0.74
N ILE A 135 8.11 -10.36 -0.51
CA ILE A 135 7.98 -8.99 -1.04
C ILE A 135 8.18 -8.94 -2.56
N ASN A 136 9.09 -9.77 -3.11
CA ASN A 136 9.28 -9.84 -4.56
C ASN A 136 8.08 -10.39 -5.34
N ASN A 137 7.09 -10.98 -4.66
CA ASN A 137 5.88 -11.49 -5.29
C ASN A 137 4.69 -10.55 -5.10
N LEU A 138 4.86 -9.48 -4.32
CA LEU A 138 3.80 -8.50 -4.05
C LEU A 138 3.63 -7.51 -5.21
N TYR A 139 4.67 -7.25 -6.00
CA TYR A 139 4.66 -6.44 -7.24
C TYR A 139 5.74 -6.90 -8.23
#